data_AF-A0AAJ7N6T8-F1
#
_entry.id   AF-A0AAJ7N6T8-F1
#
_cell.length_a   1.000
_cell.length_b   1.000
_cell.length_c   1.000
_cell.angle_alpha   90.00
_cell.angle_beta   90.00
_cell.angle_gamma   90.00
#
_symmetry.space_group_name_H-M   'P 1'
#
loop_
_entity.id
_entity.type
_entity.pdbx_description
1 polymer ?
#
loop_
_entity_poly.entity_id
_entity_poly.type
_entity_poly.pdbx_seq_one_letter_code
_entity_poly.pdbx_strand_id
1 'polypeptide(L)' 'MKAVIQRVTKASVSVDGEIISSIGNGLCILIGIKRNDTVEDMKYM' A
#
# COMPACT_ATOMS: atom_id res chain seq x y z
N MET A 1 7.16 -11.56 -0.29
CA MET A 1 6.49 -10.26 -0.05
C MET A 1 5.29 -10.47 0.87
N LYS A 2 4.84 -9.46 1.62
CA LYS A 2 3.56 -9.52 2.38
C LYS A 2 2.81 -8.20 2.27
N ALA A 3 1.48 -8.27 2.32
CA ALA A 3 0.62 -7.09 2.33
C ALA A 3 -0.47 -7.20 3.39
N VAL A 4 -0.82 -6.06 4.01
CA VAL A 4 -2.06 -5.89 4.77
C VAL A 4 -3.01 -5.06 3.91
N ILE A 5 -4.16 -5.63 3.58
CA ILE A 5 -5.14 -5.02 2.68
C ILE A 5 -6.32 -4.52 3.52
N GLN A 6 -6.68 -3.26 3.32
CA GLN A 6 -7.81 -2.63 4.00
C GLN A 6 -8.80 -2.11 2.95
N ARG A 7 -10.04 -2.59 2.97
CA ARG A 7 -11.12 -1.98 2.18
C ARG A 7 -11.55 -0.69 2.85
N VAL A 8 -11.54 0.40 2.09
CA VAL A 8 -11.77 1.75 2.60
C VAL A 8 -12.80 2.49 1.75
N THR A 9 -13.54 3.39 2.38
CA THR A 9 -14.34 4.40 1.66
C THR A 9 -13.52 5.64 1.29
N LYS A 10 -12.38 5.85 1.97
CA LYS A 10 -11.36 6.86 1.68
C LYS A 10 -10.02 6.51 2.34
N ALA A 11 -8.90 6.94 1.76
CA ALA A 11 -7.58 6.92 2.39
C ALA A 11 -6.69 8.05 1.84
N SER A 12 -5.69 8.49 2.61
CA SER A 12 -4.74 9.52 2.20
C SER A 12 -3.37 9.33 2.85
N VAL A 13 -2.35 9.88 2.22
CA VAL A 13 -0.98 9.98 2.74
C VAL A 13 -0.62 11.44 2.90
N SER A 14 -0.08 11.80 4.06
CA SER A 14 0.38 13.14 4.36
C SER A 14 1.83 13.14 4.84
N VAL A 15 2.59 14.15 4.45
CA VAL A 15 3.96 14.42 4.92
C VAL A 15 3.97 15.86 5.42
N ASP A 16 4.48 16.07 6.64
CA ASP A 16 4.51 17.39 7.29
C ASP A 16 3.16 18.12 7.34
N GLY A 17 2.06 17.35 7.41
CA GLY A 17 0.70 17.87 7.46
C GLY A 17 0.07 18.16 6.09
N GLU A 18 0.83 18.09 4.99
CA GLU A 18 0.31 18.27 3.63
C GLU A 18 -0.09 16.94 3.00
N ILE A 19 -1.25 16.90 2.33
CA ILE A 19 -1.72 15.70 1.64
C ILE A 19 -0.93 15.52 0.34
N ILE A 20 -0.16 14.44 0.26
CA ILE A 20 0.61 14.07 -0.94
C ILE A 20 -0.26 13.28 -1.91
N SER A 21 -1.11 12.39 -1.40
CA SER A 21 -2.04 11.61 -2.23
C SER A 21 -3.28 11.21 -1.46
N SER A 22 -4.37 10.95 -2.19
CA SER A 22 -5.60 10.40 -1.62
C SER A 22 -6.36 9.55 -2.62
N ILE A 23 -7.18 8.65 -2.10
CA ILE A 23 -8.10 7.80 -2.85
C ILE A 23 -9.50 7.85 -2.22
N GLY A 24 -10.52 7.61 -3.04
CA GLY A 24 -11.90 7.39 -2.61
C GLY A 24 -12.16 5.94 -2.17
N ASN A 25 -13.29 5.38 -2.60
CA ASN A 25 -13.63 3.99 -2.31
C ASN A 25 -12.65 3.04 -3.02
N GLY A 26 -12.05 2.11 -2.28
CA GLY A 26 -11.04 1.21 -2.82
C GLY A 26 -10.31 0.42 -1.74
N LEU A 27 -9.03 0.15 -1.99
CA LEU A 27 -8.15 -0.59 -1.09
C LEU A 27 -6.95 0.27 -0.71
N CYS A 28 -6.66 0.36 0.59
CA CYS A 28 -5.37 0.81 1.10
C CYS A 28 -4.49 -0.41 1.35
N ILE A 29 -3.27 -0.42 0.82
CA ILE A 29 -2.36 -1.56 0.88
C ILE A 29 -1.09 -1.14 1.60
N LEU A 30 -0.84 -1.75 2.75
CA LEU A 30 0.43 -1.61 3.46
C LEU A 30 1.33 -2.78 3.06
N ILE A 31 2.42 -2.49 2.35
CA ILE A 31 3.30 -3.50 1.76
C ILE A 31 4.59 -3.64 2.56
N GLY A 32 4.96 -4.89 2.85
CA GLY A 32 6.21 -5.26 3.49
C GLY A 32 7.07 -6.09 2.55
N ILE A 33 8.25 -5.58 2.21
CA ILE A 33 9.22 -6.25 1.34
C ILE A 33 10.42 -6.69 2.18
N LYS A 34 10.78 -7.97 2.09
CA LYS A 34 11.97 -8.56 2.73
C LYS A 34 13.16 -8.54 1.78
N ARG A 35 14.37 -8.61 2.33
CA ARG A 35 15.63 -8.62 1.54
C ARG A 35 15.72 -9.72 0.48
N ASN A 36 15.09 -10.85 0.74
CA ASN A 36 15.10 -12.01 -0.14
C ASN A 36 13.87 -12.09 -1.05
N ASP A 37 12.97 -11.10 -1.02
CA ASP A 37 11.86 -11.04 -1.96
C ASP A 37 12.41 -10.75 -3.35
N THR A 38 11.89 -11.48 -4.33
CA THR A 38 12.28 -11.42 -5.73
C THR A 38 11.18 -10.79 -6.58
N VAL A 39 11.48 -10.54 -7.85
CA VAL A 39 10.48 -10.06 -8.82
C VAL A 39 9.34 -11.08 -8.98
N GLU A 40 9.60 -12.37 -8.84
CA GLU A 40 8.56 -13.40 -8.91
C GLU A 40 7.59 -13.31 -7.73
N ASP A 41 8.09 -12.98 -6.52
CA ASP A 41 7.22 -12.72 -5.36
C ASP A 41 6.30 -11.51 -5.58
N MET A 42 6.74 -10.54 -6.37
CA MET A 42 5.93 -9.39 -6.77
C MET A 42 4.87 -9.78 -7.80
N LYS A 43 5.21 -10.60 -8.80
CA LYS A 43 4.27 -11.05 -9.84
C LYS A 43 3.14 -11.93 -9.30
N TYR A 44 3.41 -12.64 -8.21
CA TYR A 44 2.42 -13.49 -7.56
C TYR A 44 1.37 -12.69 -6.75
N MET A 45 1.72 -11.48 -6.32
CA MET A 45 0.79 -10.57 -5.62
C MET A 45 0.01 -9.69 -6.59
#